data_AF-A0A8S3CPG5-F1
#
_entry.id   AF-A0A8S3CPG5-F1
#
_cell.length_a   1.000
_cell.length_b   1.000
_cell.length_c   1.000
_cell.angle_alpha   90.00
_cell.angle_beta   90.00
_cell.angle_gamma   90.00
#
_symmetry.space_group_name_H-M   'P 1'
#
loop_
_entity.id
_entity.type
_entity.pdbx_description
1 polymer ?
#
loop_
_entity_poly.entity_id
_entity_poly.type
_entity_poly.pdbx_seq_one_letter_code
_entity_poly.pdbx_strand_id
1 'polypeptide(L)'
;MNLSTQGQQITKDFIELIQNETEEMSISIILGKLFYDLCEYDKSQKYFQRLLNDSNDEDRAWIEFSIGKTHHMKDEWDQAREYYDRAYEHMIKTKPARMKGAAQVLQNIGP
;
A
#
# COMPACT_ATOMS: atom_id res chain seq x y z
N MET A 1 3.12 32.58 -5.79
CA MET A 1 2.79 31.14 -5.88
C MET A 1 3.78 30.40 -5.01
N ASN A 2 3.34 29.84 -3.88
CA ASN A 2 4.20 29.00 -3.05
C ASN A 2 4.14 27.58 -3.61
N LEU A 3 5.28 27.07 -4.10
CA LEU A 3 5.41 25.69 -4.60
C LEU A 3 4.89 24.65 -3.59
N SER A 4 4.87 24.95 -2.29
CA SER A 4 4.32 24.07 -1.25
C SER A 4 2.80 23.93 -1.32
N THR A 5 2.05 25.00 -1.63
CA THR A 5 0.58 24.98 -1.64
C THR A 5 0.04 24.22 -2.85
N GLN A 6 0.69 24.37 -4.01
CA GLN A 6 0.35 23.59 -5.21
C GLN A 6 0.69 22.11 -5.04
N GLY A 7 1.85 21.77 -4.46
CA GLY A 7 2.20 20.37 -4.19
C GLY A 7 1.24 19.71 -3.20
N GLN A 8 0.81 20.44 -2.16
CA GLN A 8 -0.19 19.96 -1.20
C GLN A 8 -1.56 19.74 -1.87
N GLN A 9 -1.98 20.64 -2.76
CA GLN A 9 -3.24 20.49 -3.48
C GLN A 9 -3.21 19.27 -4.43
N ILE A 10 -2.13 19.09 -5.20
CA ILE A 10 -1.96 17.92 -6.08
C ILE A 10 -1.98 16.63 -5.26
N THR A 11 -1.32 16.62 -4.10
CA THR A 11 -1.33 15.47 -3.19
C THR A 11 -2.75 15.18 -2.70
N LYS A 12 -3.50 16.22 -2.33
CA LYS A 12 -4.89 16.08 -1.87
C LYS A 12 -5.81 15.57 -2.98
N ASP A 13 -5.73 16.14 -4.18
CA ASP A 13 -6.54 15.74 -5.33
C ASP A 13 -6.25 14.28 -5.72
N PHE A 14 -4.97 13.87 -5.65
CA PHE A 14 -4.56 12.49 -5.85
C PHE A 14 -5.12 11.55 -4.76
N ILE A 15 -5.09 11.97 -3.49
CA ILE A 15 -5.70 11.22 -2.38
C ILE A 15 -7.20 11.04 -2.61
N GLU A 16 -7.93 12.08 -2.99
CA GLU A 16 -9.38 12.02 -3.26
C GLU A 16 -9.70 11.11 -4.46
N LEU A 17 -8.87 11.14 -5.51
CA LEU A 17 -8.99 10.22 -6.65
C LEU A 17 -8.83 8.76 -6.21
N ILE A 18 -7.79 8.47 -5.42
CA ILE A 18 -7.52 7.11 -4.93
C ILE A 18 -8.57 6.66 -3.91
N GLN A 19 -9.04 7.53 -3.00
CA GLN A 19 -10.09 7.18 -2.04
C GLN A 19 -11.41 6.78 -2.70
N ASN A 20 -11.77 7.42 -3.81
CA ASN A 20 -12.94 7.03 -4.61
C ASN A 20 -12.75 5.68 -5.31
N GLU A 21 -11.52 5.26 -5.61
CA GLU A 21 -11.22 3.96 -6.21
C GLU A 21 -11.01 2.85 -5.17
N THR A 22 -10.58 3.23 -3.96
CA THR A 22 -10.22 2.33 -2.87
C THR A 22 -10.80 2.84 -1.55
N GLU A 23 -12.09 2.57 -1.33
CA GLU A 23 -12.85 2.97 -0.12
C GLU A 23 -12.26 2.45 1.22
N GLU A 24 -11.17 1.67 1.19
CA GLU A 24 -10.61 0.97 2.36
C GLU A 24 -9.25 1.48 2.88
N MET A 25 -8.56 2.39 2.19
CA MET A 25 -7.19 2.80 2.60
C MET A 25 -7.18 4.09 3.41
N SER A 26 -6.42 4.10 4.51
CA SER A 26 -6.16 5.30 5.29
C SER A 26 -5.25 6.29 4.55
N ILE A 27 -5.21 7.53 5.03
CA ILE A 27 -4.34 8.56 4.46
C ILE A 27 -2.85 8.21 4.59
N SER A 28 -2.46 7.51 5.66
CA SER A 28 -1.09 7.03 5.87
C SER A 28 -0.69 6.03 4.79
N ILE A 29 -1.58 5.07 4.49
CA ILE A 29 -1.33 4.08 3.44
C ILE A 29 -1.26 4.75 2.07
N ILE A 30 -2.15 5.72 1.80
CA ILE A 30 -2.14 6.46 0.53
C ILE A 30 -0.84 7.25 0.35
N LEU A 31 -0.30 7.87 1.41
CA LEU A 31 0.98 8.55 1.35
C LEU A 31 2.14 7.60 0.98
N GLY A 32 2.17 6.41 1.58
CA GLY A 32 3.15 5.39 1.24
C GLY A 32 3.02 4.94 -0.22
N LYS A 33 1.79 4.79 -0.71
CA LYS A 33 1.47 4.45 -2.11
C LYS A 33 1.88 5.56 -3.07
N LEU A 34 1.76 6.83 -2.68
CA LEU A 34 2.23 7.96 -3.50
C LEU A 34 3.75 7.86 -3.77
N PHE A 35 4.56 7.50 -2.77
CA PHE A 35 5.99 7.24 -3.03
C PHE A 35 6.20 6.11 -4.04
N TYR A 36 5.41 5.04 -3.94
CA TYR A 36 5.44 3.94 -4.92
C TYR A 36 5.07 4.42 -6.33
N ASP A 37 3.99 5.18 -6.48
CA ASP A 37 3.50 5.66 -7.78
C ASP A 37 4.45 6.70 -8.42
N LEU A 38 5.24 7.40 -7.61
CA LEU A 38 6.34 8.27 -8.04
C LEU A 38 7.65 7.50 -8.35
N CYS A 39 7.61 6.17 -8.35
CA CYS A 39 8.77 5.29 -8.52
C CYS A 39 9.87 5.47 -7.45
N GLU A 40 9.54 6.07 -6.31
CA GLU A 40 10.43 6.26 -5.15
C GLU A 40 10.35 5.03 -4.23
N TYR A 41 10.69 3.86 -4.78
CA TYR A 41 10.47 2.56 -4.12
C TYR A 41 11.18 2.42 -2.77
N ASP A 42 12.43 2.90 -2.63
CA ASP A 42 13.14 2.83 -1.35
C ASP A 42 12.48 3.70 -0.27
N LYS A 43 11.93 4.86 -0.64
CA LYS A 43 11.18 5.70 0.30
C LYS A 43 9.85 5.04 0.67
N SER A 44 9.15 4.46 -0.31
CA SER A 44 7.91 3.73 -0.08
C SER A 44 8.13 2.56 0.88
N GLN A 45 9.14 1.72 0.62
CA GLN A 45 9.50 0.60 1.48
C GLN A 45 9.81 1.06 2.90
N LYS A 46 10.72 2.03 3.07
CA LYS A 46 11.10 2.55 4.40
C LYS A 46 9.91 3.13 5.15
N TYR A 47 9.03 3.84 4.44
CA TYR A 47 7.84 4.43 5.03
C TYR A 47 6.86 3.36 5.50
N PHE A 48 6.51 2.39 4.65
CA PHE A 48 5.58 1.31 5.01
C PHE A 48 6.15 0.40 6.10
N GLN A 49 7.46 0.14 6.11
CA GLN A 49 8.10 -0.68 7.13
C GLN A 49 8.10 0.00 8.49
N ARG A 50 8.23 1.33 8.53
CA ARG A 50 7.98 2.11 9.74
C ARG A 50 6.51 2.06 10.13
N LEU A 51 5.60 2.29 9.18
CA LEU A 51 4.15 2.29 9.43
C LEU A 51 3.69 0.95 10.04
N LEU A 52 4.24 -0.17 9.55
CA LEU A 52 3.98 -1.53 10.06
C LEU A 52 4.46 -1.72 11.51
N ASN A 53 5.53 -1.04 11.92
CA ASN A 53 6.13 -1.14 13.25
C ASN A 53 5.51 -0.17 14.27
N ASP A 54 4.88 0.91 13.81
CA ASP A 54 4.43 2.02 14.67
C ASP A 54 3.17 1.70 15.52
N SER A 55 2.76 0.42 15.65
CA SER A 55 1.65 -0.05 16.52
C SER A 55 0.38 0.81 16.44
N ASN A 56 0.06 1.27 15.24
CA ASN A 56 -1.12 2.04 14.93
C ASN A 56 -2.28 1.10 14.56
N ASP A 57 -3.51 1.61 14.55
CA ASP A 57 -4.70 0.88 14.10
C ASP A 57 -4.82 0.83 12.56
N GLU A 58 -3.69 0.91 11.84
CA GLU A 58 -3.69 0.90 10.38
C GLU A 58 -3.97 -0.50 9.83
N ASP A 59 -4.52 -0.55 8.62
CA ASP A 59 -4.82 -1.82 7.96
C ASP A 59 -3.54 -2.53 7.53
N ARG A 60 -3.09 -3.44 8.40
CA ARG A 60 -1.89 -4.24 8.21
C ARG A 60 -1.84 -4.97 6.88
N ALA A 61 -2.98 -5.47 6.39
CA ALA A 61 -3.01 -6.22 5.13
C ALA A 61 -2.68 -5.32 3.94
N TRP A 62 -3.18 -4.09 3.93
CA TRP A 62 -2.84 -3.11 2.90
C TRP A 62 -1.37 -2.65 2.97
N ILE A 63 -0.83 -2.50 4.19
CA ILE A 63 0.59 -2.17 4.39
C ILE A 63 1.48 -3.28 3.84
N GLU A 64 1.23 -4.52 4.23
CA GLU A 64 2.01 -5.67 3.77
C GLU A 64 1.89 -5.85 2.25
N PHE A 65 0.70 -5.71 1.67
CA PHE A 65 0.51 -5.73 0.22
C PHE A 65 1.34 -4.64 -0.48
N SER A 66 1.38 -3.43 0.07
CA SER A 66 2.13 -2.32 -0.51
C SER A 66 3.65 -2.52 -0.42
N ILE A 67 4.14 -3.15 0.66
CA ILE A 67 5.55 -3.56 0.76
C ILE A 67 5.86 -4.64 -0.29
N GLY A 68 4.97 -5.63 -0.46
CA GLY A 68 5.10 -6.66 -1.49
C GLY A 68 5.21 -6.06 -2.89
N LYS A 69 4.36 -5.08 -3.23
CA LYS A 69 4.45 -4.34 -4.49
C LYS A 69 5.78 -3.64 -4.66
N THR A 70 6.28 -3.02 -3.59
CA THR A 70 7.53 -2.28 -3.63
C THR A 70 8.72 -3.21 -3.90
N HIS A 71 8.76 -4.38 -3.26
CA HIS A 71 9.76 -5.42 -3.54
C HIS A 71 9.65 -5.97 -4.97
N HIS A 72 8.42 -6.22 -5.44
CA HIS A 72 8.17 -6.67 -6.82
C HIS A 72 8.78 -5.67 -7.83
N MET A 73 8.54 -4.36 -7.67
CA MET A 73 9.11 -3.34 -8.56
C MET A 73 10.63 -3.19 -8.47
N LYS A 74 11.26 -3.75 -7.43
CA LYS A 74 12.70 -3.82 -7.24
C LYS A 74 13.31 -5.15 -7.71
N ASP A 75 12.52 -6.00 -8.38
CA ASP A 75 12.89 -7.36 -8.78
C ASP A 75 13.25 -8.30 -7.60
N GLU A 76 12.77 -7.98 -6.40
CA GLU A 76 12.97 -8.74 -5.15
C GLU A 76 11.79 -9.71 -4.93
N TRP A 77 11.69 -10.70 -5.83
CA TRP A 77 10.52 -11.57 -5.99
C TRP A 77 10.17 -12.41 -4.75
N ASP A 78 11.17 -12.97 -4.08
CA ASP A 78 10.97 -13.81 -2.90
C ASP A 78 10.38 -12.99 -1.75
N GLN A 79 10.95 -11.80 -1.49
CA GLN A 79 10.43 -10.89 -0.49
C GLN A 79 9.03 -10.39 -0.86
N ALA A 80 8.79 -10.07 -2.14
CA ALA A 80 7.47 -9.67 -2.62
C ALA A 80 6.42 -10.75 -2.29
N ARG A 81 6.76 -12.01 -2.57
CA ARG A 81 5.90 -13.17 -2.30
C ARG A 81 5.57 -13.31 -0.82
N GLU A 82 6.57 -13.24 0.06
CA GLU A 82 6.36 -13.32 1.52
C GLU A 82 5.40 -12.25 2.05
N TYR A 83 5.47 -11.04 1.51
CA TYR A 83 4.58 -9.94 1.90
C TYR A 83 3.17 -10.10 1.32
N TYR A 84 3.05 -10.57 0.08
CA TYR A 84 1.74 -10.87 -0.51
C TYR A 84 1.03 -12.01 0.21
N ASP A 85 1.72 -13.10 0.56
CA ASP A 85 1.12 -14.23 1.27
C ASP A 85 0.59 -13.80 2.65
N ARG A 86 1.33 -12.94 3.38
CA ARG A 86 0.87 -12.35 4.65
C ARG A 86 -0.36 -11.46 4.47
N ALA A 87 -0.32 -10.56 3.48
CA ALA A 87 -1.44 -9.68 3.19
C ALA A 87 -2.71 -10.49 2.87
N TYR A 88 -2.57 -11.52 2.03
CA TYR A 88 -3.66 -12.44 1.70
C TYR A 88 -4.21 -13.12 2.96
N GLU A 89 -3.33 -13.68 3.80
CA GLU A 89 -3.72 -14.35 5.04
C GLU A 89 -4.50 -13.42 5.98
N HIS A 90 -4.06 -12.17 6.12
CA HIS A 90 -4.78 -11.17 6.92
C HIS A 90 -6.17 -10.85 6.35
N MET A 91 -6.31 -10.70 5.03
CA MET A 91 -7.60 -10.38 4.38
C MET A 91 -8.62 -11.53 4.49
N ILE A 92 -8.18 -12.79 4.42
CA ILE A 92 -9.10 -13.93 4.55
C ILE A 92 -9.49 -14.24 6.00
N LYS A 93 -8.68 -13.80 6.98
CA LYS A 93 -8.94 -13.99 8.41
C LYS A 93 -9.92 -12.96 8.99
N THR A 94 -10.20 -11.85 8.31
CA THR A 94 -11.20 -10.87 8.76
C THR A 94 -12.60 -11.48 8.75
N LYS A 95 -13.52 -10.92 9.55
CA LYS A 95 -14.92 -11.34 9.62
C LYS A 95 -15.85 -10.13 9.43
N PRO A 96 -16.48 -9.97 8.25
CA PRO A 96 -16.40 -10.83 7.06
C PRO A 96 -15.02 -10.80 6.37
N ALA A 97 -14.71 -11.83 5.59
CA ALA A 97 -13.47 -11.89 4.81
C ALA A 97 -13.47 -10.83 3.71
N ARG A 98 -12.32 -10.18 3.49
CA ARG A 98 -12.13 -9.15 2.46
C ARG A 98 -11.78 -9.76 1.11
N MET A 99 -12.76 -10.44 0.49
CA MET A 99 -12.55 -11.21 -0.75
C MET A 99 -12.02 -10.37 -1.92
N LYS A 100 -12.49 -9.12 -2.08
CA LYS A 100 -12.03 -8.21 -3.15
C LYS A 100 -10.54 -7.89 -2.99
N GLY A 101 -10.11 -7.53 -1.78
CA GLY A 101 -8.70 -7.30 -1.46
C GLY A 101 -7.86 -8.55 -1.69
N ALA A 102 -8.32 -9.71 -1.19
CA ALA A 102 -7.59 -10.97 -1.34
C ALA A 102 -7.39 -11.35 -2.82
N ALA A 103 -8.40 -11.13 -3.66
CA ALA A 103 -8.30 -11.33 -5.11
C ALA A 103 -7.27 -10.39 -5.75
N GLN A 104 -7.21 -9.12 -5.31
CA GLN A 104 -6.21 -8.17 -5.77
C GLN A 104 -4.79 -8.60 -5.40
N VAL A 105 -4.59 -9.14 -4.19
CA VAL A 105 -3.29 -9.69 -3.79
C VAL A 105 -2.87 -10.84 -4.71
N LEU A 106 -3.77 -11.80 -4.98
CA LEU A 106 -3.49 -12.95 -5.84
C LEU A 106 -3.10 -12.57 -7.27
N GLN A 107 -3.67 -11.49 -7.83
CA GLN A 107 -3.28 -10.99 -9.16
C GLN A 107 -1.80 -10.57 -9.24
N ASN A 108 -1.20 -10.19 -8.10
CA ASN A 108 0.19 -9.72 -8.03
C ASN A 108 1.18 -10.82 -7.65
N ILE A 109 0.69 -12.00 -7.28
CA ILE A 109 1.52 -13.18 -6.97
C ILE A 109 1.90 -13.94 -8.25
N GLY A 110 1.10 -13.84 -9.32
CA GLY A 110 1.33 -14.53 -10.60
C GLY A 110 1.30 -16.07 -10.50
N PRO A 111 1.15 -16.80 -11.62
CA PRO A 111 1.52 -18.21 -11.68
C PRO A 111 3.05 -18.40 -11.66
#